data_AF-A0A424Z043-F1
#
_entry.id   AF-A0A424Z043-F1
#
_cell.length_a   1.000
_cell.length_b   1.000
_cell.length_c   1.000
_cell.angle_alpha   90.00
_cell.angle_beta   90.00
_cell.angle_gamma   90.00
#
_symmetry.space_group_name_H-M   'P 1'
#
loop_
_entity.id
_entity.type
_entity.pdbx_description
1 polymer ?
#
loop_
_entity_poly.entity_id
_entity_poly.type
_entity_poly.pdbx_seq_one_letter_code
_entity_poly.pdbx_strand_id
1 'polypeptide(L)'
;MHNLNSREKFLLVCFVFLCALFLAFKFHDNFLQDFFKKTRNFPINEIKLELAYLQEIKNNLIEKMAIEDKKLQDYIQKLNSYSYDKNSFIKQINNLCNHLSINNLKISQKNKFPYHYIFIDLQANFEQILPFIHNLEYLNMHSQIHSIELDNSRNLNLHLKLNIS
;
A
#
# COMPACT_ATOMS: atom_id res chain seq x y z
N MET A 1 12.70 -53.62 70.42
CA MET A 1 13.87 -52.80 70.82
C MET A 1 14.14 -52.90 72.34
N HIS A 2 14.23 -54.11 72.89
CA HIS A 2 14.48 -54.32 74.34
C HIS A 2 15.42 -55.51 74.51
N ASN A 3 16.66 -55.39 74.01
CA ASN A 3 17.86 -56.11 74.49
C ASN A 3 19.12 -55.78 73.66
N LEU A 4 19.33 -54.50 73.30
CA LEU A 4 20.61 -54.05 72.74
C LEU A 4 21.33 -53.26 73.81
N ASN A 5 22.59 -53.59 74.03
CA ASN A 5 23.45 -52.86 74.97
C ASN A 5 23.63 -51.42 74.46
N SER A 6 23.92 -50.46 75.34
CA SER A 6 24.05 -49.03 75.00
C SER A 6 25.04 -48.78 73.85
N ARG A 7 26.10 -49.60 73.76
CA ARG A 7 27.07 -49.56 72.64
C ARG A 7 26.48 -49.96 71.30
N GLU A 8 25.65 -51.00 71.27
CA GLU A 8 25.02 -51.50 70.05
C GLU A 8 23.92 -50.56 69.55
N LYS A 9 23.19 -49.92 70.47
CA LYS A 9 22.24 -48.84 70.13
C LYS A 9 22.95 -47.67 69.48
N PHE A 10 24.11 -47.25 70.02
CA PHE A 10 24.90 -46.18 69.43
C PHE A 10 25.42 -46.54 68.03
N LEU A 11 25.97 -47.75 67.86
CA LEU A 11 26.41 -48.27 66.56
C LEU A 11 25.27 -48.32 65.54
N LEU A 12 24.07 -48.74 65.95
CA LEU A 12 22.91 -48.81 65.07
C LEU A 12 22.44 -47.41 64.64
N VAL A 13 22.47 -46.41 65.54
CA VAL A 13 22.19 -45.02 65.18
C VAL A 13 23.22 -44.49 64.18
N CYS A 14 24.51 -44.72 64.42
CA CYS A 14 25.57 -44.34 63.48
C CYS A 14 25.39 -45.00 62.11
N PHE A 15 25.00 -46.28 62.08
CA PHE A 15 24.74 -47.01 60.86
C PHE A 15 23.54 -46.45 60.09
N VAL A 16 22.42 -46.16 60.77
CA VAL A 16 21.25 -45.51 60.16
C VAL A 16 21.62 -44.14 59.58
N PHE A 17 22.44 -43.37 60.29
CA PHE A 17 22.90 -42.05 59.81
C PHE A 17 23.78 -42.17 58.56
N LEU A 18 24.67 -43.16 58.52
CA LEU A 18 25.46 -43.49 57.34
C LEU A 18 24.58 -43.92 56.16
N CYS A 19 23.59 -44.79 56.39
CA CYS A 19 22.64 -45.19 55.34
C CYS A 19 21.84 -44.00 54.80
N ALA A 20 21.40 -43.10 55.68
CA ALA A 20 20.67 -41.89 55.27
C ALA A 20 21.56 -40.95 54.44
N LEU A 21 22.84 -40.77 54.82
CA LEU A 21 23.83 -40.04 54.03
C LEU A 21 24.02 -40.67 52.65
N PHE A 22 24.23 -41.99 52.58
CA PHE A 22 24.38 -42.70 51.31
C PHE A 22 23.15 -42.59 50.43
N LEU A 23 21.93 -42.67 51.00
CA LEU A 23 20.70 -42.46 50.25
C LEU A 23 20.59 -41.03 49.71
N ALA A 24 20.94 -40.02 50.52
CA ALA A 24 20.89 -38.63 50.12
C ALA A 24 21.84 -38.35 48.95
N PHE A 25 23.07 -38.87 49.01
CA PHE A 25 24.02 -38.77 47.89
C PHE A 25 23.51 -39.48 46.63
N LYS A 26 23.01 -40.71 46.76
CA LYS A 26 22.48 -41.47 45.62
C LYS A 26 21.26 -40.80 44.97
N PHE A 27 20.39 -40.19 45.77
CA PHE A 27 19.25 -39.44 45.27
C PHE A 27 19.69 -38.16 44.55
N HIS A 28 20.69 -37.46 45.11
CA HIS A 28 21.24 -36.25 44.50
C HIS A 28 21.87 -36.52 43.13
N ASP A 29 22.68 -37.57 43.00
CA ASP A 29 23.31 -37.93 41.72
C ASP A 29 22.28 -38.30 40.65
N ASN A 30 21.28 -39.11 41.01
CA ASN A 30 20.19 -39.46 40.09
C ASN A 30 19.39 -38.22 39.67
N PHE A 31 19.07 -37.34 40.61
CA PHE A 31 18.36 -36.09 40.32
C PHE A 31 19.17 -35.19 39.36
N LEU A 32 20.47 -35.00 39.62
CA LEU A 32 21.33 -34.23 38.74
C LEU A 32 21.40 -34.85 37.35
N GLN A 33 21.56 -36.18 37.26
CA GLN A 33 21.66 -36.85 35.97
C GLN A 33 20.37 -36.72 35.14
N ASP A 34 19.21 -36.86 35.76
CA ASP A 34 17.92 -36.68 35.07
C ASP A 34 17.67 -35.22 34.70
N PHE A 35 18.03 -34.27 35.57
CA PHE A 35 17.95 -32.84 35.28
C PHE A 35 18.84 -32.46 34.09
N PHE A 36 20.09 -32.96 34.04
CA PHE A 36 21.00 -32.69 32.93
C PHE A 36 20.59 -33.37 31.63
N LYS A 37 20.04 -34.59 31.68
CA LYS A 37 19.44 -35.23 30.49
C LYS A 37 18.27 -34.41 29.94
N LYS A 38 17.37 -33.95 30.82
CA LYS A 38 16.19 -33.17 30.43
C LYS A 38 16.58 -31.79 29.90
N THR A 39 17.63 -31.18 30.44
CA THR A 39 18.09 -29.85 30.01
C THR A 39 18.99 -29.87 28.76
N ARG A 40 19.72 -30.96 28.49
CA ARG A 40 20.48 -31.13 27.23
C ARG A 40 19.59 -31.25 25.99
N ASN A 41 18.35 -31.71 26.15
CA ASN A 41 17.40 -31.87 25.06
C ASN A 41 16.58 -30.61 24.76
N PHE A 42 16.89 -29.45 25.33
CA PHE A 42 16.25 -28.20 24.89
C PHE A 42 16.76 -27.84 23.49
N PRO A 43 15.88 -27.74 22.47
CA PRO A 43 16.28 -27.47 21.08
C PRO A 43 16.59 -25.98 20.86
N ILE A 44 17.36 -25.37 21.76
CA ILE A 44 17.71 -23.94 21.73
C ILE A 44 18.39 -23.57 20.41
N ASN A 45 19.21 -24.47 19.87
CA ASN A 45 19.89 -24.27 18.60
C ASN A 45 18.91 -24.32 17.40
N GLU A 46 17.92 -25.21 17.42
CA GLU A 46 16.90 -25.30 16.38
C GLU A 46 16.00 -24.07 16.40
N ILE A 47 15.56 -23.64 17.59
CA ILE A 47 14.79 -22.40 17.79
C ILE A 47 15.57 -21.19 17.29
N LYS A 48 16.88 -21.12 17.55
CA LYS A 48 17.74 -20.02 17.10
C LYS A 48 17.91 -20.00 15.58
N LEU A 49 18.02 -21.17 14.94
CA LEU A 49 18.07 -21.30 13.49
C LEU A 49 16.75 -20.90 12.84
N GLU A 50 15.62 -21.34 13.41
CA GLU A 50 14.29 -20.99 12.93
C GLU A 50 14.01 -19.48 13.06
N LEU A 51 14.41 -18.85 14.17
CA LEU A 51 14.32 -17.40 14.34
C LEU A 51 15.17 -16.64 13.31
N ALA A 52 16.40 -17.10 13.04
CA ALA A 52 17.25 -16.48 12.03
C ALA A 52 16.62 -16.57 10.62
N TYR A 53 16.06 -17.73 10.28
CA TYR A 53 15.35 -17.96 9.03
C TYR A 53 14.10 -17.07 8.89
N LEU A 54 13.28 -16.98 9.95
CA LEU A 54 12.10 -16.11 9.96
C LEU A 54 12.48 -14.62 9.84
N GLN A 55 13.59 -14.21 10.47
CA GLN A 55 14.12 -12.85 10.35
C GLN A 55 14.52 -12.53 8.90
N GLU A 56 15.16 -13.48 8.20
CA GLU A 56 15.53 -13.34 6.79
C GLU A 56 14.30 -13.24 5.88
N ILE A 57 13.29 -14.10 6.08
CA ILE A 57 12.02 -14.03 5.35
C ILE A 57 11.35 -12.66 5.57
N LYS A 58 11.30 -12.20 6.82
CA LYS A 58 10.70 -10.90 7.15
C LYS A 58 11.39 -9.77 6.40
N ASN A 59 12.72 -9.76 6.38
CA ASN A 59 13.49 -8.73 5.68
C ASN A 59 13.23 -8.77 4.15
N ASN A 60 13.24 -9.97 3.55
CA ASN A 60 12.91 -10.14 2.13
C ASN A 60 11.48 -9.66 1.78
N LEU A 61 10.51 -9.89 2.67
CA LEU A 61 9.14 -9.41 2.47
C LEU A 61 9.03 -7.89 2.57
N ILE A 62 9.74 -7.27 3.52
CA ILE A 62 9.80 -5.81 3.67
C ILE A 62 10.39 -5.17 2.41
N GLU A 63 11.46 -5.72 1.85
CA GLU A 63 12.06 -5.22 0.61
C GLU A 63 11.09 -5.33 -0.58
N LYS A 64 10.42 -6.48 -0.74
CA LYS A 64 9.41 -6.67 -1.79
C LYS A 64 8.23 -5.71 -1.66
N MET A 65 7.73 -5.49 -0.44
CA MET A 65 6.68 -4.50 -0.17
C MET A 65 7.13 -3.09 -0.57
N ALA A 66 8.35 -2.68 -0.18
CA ALA A 66 8.87 -1.36 -0.54
C ALA A 66 9.02 -1.17 -2.07
N ILE A 67 9.34 -2.23 -2.81
CA ILE A 67 9.39 -2.20 -4.27
C ILE A 67 7.99 -2.04 -4.87
N GLU A 68 7.01 -2.81 -4.41
CA GLU A 68 5.63 -2.71 -4.89
C GLU A 68 4.99 -1.36 -4.53
N ASP A 69 5.26 -0.82 -3.34
CA ASP A 69 4.81 0.52 -2.94
C ASP A 69 5.37 1.60 -3.86
N LYS A 70 6.65 1.52 -4.23
CA LYS A 70 7.25 2.45 -5.20
C LYS A 70 6.58 2.33 -6.57
N LYS A 71 6.37 1.12 -7.07
CA LYS A 71 5.64 0.92 -8.34
C LYS A 71 4.25 1.51 -8.29
N LEU A 72 3.53 1.30 -7.18
CA LEU A 72 2.19 1.82 -6.99
C LEU A 72 2.19 3.36 -6.96
N GLN A 73 3.18 3.98 -6.31
CA GLN A 73 3.37 5.44 -6.35
C GLN A 73 3.67 5.94 -7.77
N ASP A 74 4.54 5.26 -8.53
CA ASP A 74 4.82 5.61 -9.92
C ASP A 74 3.56 5.50 -10.80
N TYR A 75 2.74 4.46 -10.58
CA TYR A 75 1.46 4.32 -11.27
C TYR A 75 0.48 5.43 -10.89
N ILE A 76 0.37 5.80 -9.61
CA ILE A 76 -0.47 6.92 -9.15
C ILE A 76 0.01 8.24 -9.77
N GLN A 77 1.32 8.50 -9.80
CA GLN A 77 1.87 9.71 -10.40
C GLN A 77 1.58 9.77 -11.91
N LYS A 78 1.77 8.66 -12.63
CA LYS A 78 1.37 8.55 -14.04
C LYS A 78 -0.13 8.77 -14.19
N LEU A 79 -0.96 8.12 -13.37
CA LEU A 79 -2.40 8.32 -13.37
C LEU A 79 -2.79 9.77 -13.11
N ASN A 80 -2.09 10.48 -12.23
CA ASN A 80 -2.33 11.90 -11.97
C ASN A 80 -1.90 12.79 -13.14
N SER A 81 -0.84 12.42 -13.86
CA SER A 81 -0.46 13.11 -15.11
C SER A 81 -1.47 12.85 -16.25
N TYR A 82 -2.13 11.69 -16.23
CA TYR A 82 -3.21 11.33 -17.15
C TYR A 82 -4.61 11.70 -16.63
N SER A 83 -4.72 12.08 -15.35
CA SER A 83 -5.96 12.57 -14.78
C SER A 83 -6.13 13.97 -15.32
N TYR A 84 -6.64 14.00 -16.54
CA TYR A 84 -7.25 15.14 -17.16
C TYR A 84 -8.10 15.82 -16.10
N ASP A 85 -7.61 16.94 -15.55
CA ASP A 85 -8.40 17.74 -14.64
C ASP A 85 -9.47 18.42 -15.49
N LYS A 86 -10.55 17.67 -15.67
CA LYS A 86 -11.77 18.08 -16.35
C LYS A 86 -12.21 19.47 -15.91
N ASN A 87 -12.07 19.78 -14.62
CA ASN A 87 -12.45 21.08 -14.09
C ASN A 87 -11.46 22.16 -14.57
N SER A 88 -10.17 21.86 -14.65
CA SER A 88 -9.17 22.72 -15.28
C SER A 88 -9.46 22.98 -16.76
N PHE A 89 -9.80 21.95 -17.55
CA PHE A 89 -10.16 22.15 -18.96
C PHE A 89 -11.39 23.05 -19.14
N ILE A 90 -12.48 22.75 -18.42
CA ILE A 90 -13.69 23.57 -18.46
C ILE A 90 -13.39 25.02 -18.05
N LYS A 91 -12.54 25.20 -17.02
CA LYS A 91 -12.12 26.53 -16.56
C LYS A 91 -11.33 27.27 -17.65
N GLN A 92 -10.44 26.58 -18.38
CA GLN A 92 -9.71 27.18 -19.49
C GLN A 92 -10.62 27.58 -20.65
N ILE A 93 -11.57 26.72 -21.04
CA ILE A 93 -12.58 27.06 -22.05
C ILE A 93 -13.42 28.26 -21.63
N ASN A 94 -13.90 28.29 -20.38
CA ASN A 94 -14.65 29.42 -19.85
C ASN A 94 -13.84 30.73 -19.86
N ASN A 95 -12.57 30.68 -19.44
CA ASN A 95 -11.68 31.84 -19.48
C ASN A 95 -11.47 32.35 -20.91
N LEU A 96 -11.33 31.43 -21.87
CA LEU A 96 -11.14 31.73 -23.28
C LEU A 96 -12.40 32.35 -23.89
N CYS A 97 -13.59 31.84 -23.57
CA CYS A 97 -14.86 32.48 -23.94
C CYS A 97 -15.01 33.88 -23.33
N ASN A 98 -14.66 34.06 -22.06
CA ASN A 98 -14.71 35.37 -21.40
C ASN A 98 -13.77 36.38 -22.08
N HIS A 99 -12.54 35.97 -22.42
CA HIS A 99 -11.60 36.82 -23.13
C HIS A 99 -12.11 37.24 -24.52
N LEU A 100 -12.81 36.34 -25.21
CA LEU A 100 -13.38 36.59 -26.54
C LEU A 100 -14.79 37.19 -26.50
N SER A 101 -15.33 37.51 -25.32
CA SER A 101 -16.71 38.03 -25.14
C SER A 101 -17.80 37.14 -25.73
N ILE A 102 -17.65 35.81 -25.58
CA ILE A 102 -18.63 34.80 -26.02
C ILE A 102 -19.55 34.45 -24.86
N ASN A 103 -20.82 34.82 -24.96
CA ASN A 103 -21.79 34.66 -23.86
C ASN A 103 -22.64 33.37 -23.96
N ASN A 104 -22.72 32.77 -25.14
CA ASN A 104 -23.65 31.65 -25.42
C ASN A 104 -22.94 30.30 -25.42
N LEU A 105 -22.15 30.02 -24.39
CA LEU A 105 -21.43 28.75 -24.26
C LEU A 105 -22.29 27.71 -23.51
N LYS A 106 -22.48 26.55 -24.12
CA LYS A 106 -23.03 25.36 -23.46
C LYS A 106 -22.01 24.23 -23.53
N ILE A 107 -21.66 23.69 -22.37
CA ILE A 107 -20.79 22.54 -22.26
C ILE A 107 -21.61 21.37 -21.73
N SER A 108 -21.63 20.25 -22.44
CA SER A 108 -22.20 19.00 -21.95
C SER A 108 -21.17 17.89 -21.99
N GLN A 109 -21.34 16.89 -21.14
CA GLN A 109 -20.31 15.90 -20.88
C GLN A 109 -20.88 14.50 -20.84
N LYS A 110 -20.11 13.56 -21.35
CA LYS A 110 -20.44 12.14 -21.29
C LYS A 110 -19.19 11.35 -20.89
N ASN A 111 -19.21 10.86 -19.66
CA ASN A 111 -18.15 10.00 -19.16
C ASN A 111 -18.42 8.57 -19.63
N LYS A 112 -17.57 8.04 -20.49
CA LYS A 112 -17.56 6.62 -20.88
C LYS A 112 -16.12 6.13 -20.80
N PHE A 113 -15.76 5.49 -19.69
CA PHE A 113 -14.40 4.97 -19.50
C PHE A 113 -13.95 4.16 -20.74
N PRO A 114 -12.75 4.43 -21.31
CA PRO A 114 -11.70 5.31 -20.78
C PRO A 114 -11.79 6.79 -21.19
N TYR A 115 -12.75 7.19 -22.02
CA TYR A 115 -12.84 8.53 -22.62
C TYR A 115 -13.79 9.48 -21.88
N HIS A 116 -13.39 10.75 -21.83
CA HIS A 116 -14.20 11.84 -21.31
C HIS A 116 -14.62 12.73 -22.47
N TYR A 117 -15.83 12.50 -22.98
CA TYR A 117 -16.34 13.34 -24.07
C TYR A 117 -16.85 14.66 -23.53
N ILE A 118 -16.35 15.74 -24.12
CA ILE A 118 -16.81 17.10 -23.90
C ILE A 118 -17.40 17.62 -25.20
N PHE A 119 -18.67 18.02 -25.11
CA PHE A 119 -19.38 18.65 -26.19
C PHE A 119 -19.48 20.14 -25.89
N ILE A 120 -18.96 20.95 -26.79
CA ILE A 120 -19.04 22.41 -26.72
C ILE A 120 -20.03 22.85 -27.79
N ASP A 121 -21.01 23.65 -27.40
CA ASP A 121 -21.96 24.29 -28.29
C ASP A 121 -21.89 25.79 -28.01
N LEU A 122 -21.56 26.59 -29.02
CA LEU A 122 -21.43 28.03 -28.89
C LEU A 122 -21.99 28.78 -30.09
N GLN A 123 -22.51 29.98 -29.84
CA GLN A 123 -22.97 30.90 -30.88
C GLN A 123 -22.32 32.27 -30.71
N ALA A 124 -21.59 32.71 -31.73
CA ALA A 124 -20.83 33.96 -31.69
C ALA A 124 -20.53 34.47 -33.12
N ASN A 125 -20.00 35.69 -33.23
CA ASN A 125 -19.62 36.24 -34.52
C ASN A 125 -18.39 35.49 -35.09
N PHE A 126 -18.24 35.49 -36.41
CA PHE A 126 -17.08 34.86 -37.07
C PHE A 126 -15.73 35.33 -36.49
N GLU A 127 -15.60 36.62 -36.20
CA GLU A 127 -14.39 37.21 -35.60
C GLU A 127 -14.04 36.66 -34.21
N GLN A 128 -15.01 36.10 -33.48
CA GLN A 128 -14.81 35.49 -32.17
C GLN A 128 -14.57 33.98 -32.28
N ILE A 129 -15.19 33.32 -33.25
CA ILE A 129 -15.12 31.85 -33.41
C ILE A 129 -13.78 31.40 -33.96
N LEU A 130 -13.21 32.13 -34.92
CA LEU A 130 -11.91 31.80 -35.49
C LEU A 130 -10.79 31.77 -34.43
N PRO A 131 -10.60 32.83 -33.61
CA PRO A 131 -9.61 32.79 -32.54
C PRO A 131 -9.99 31.82 -31.42
N PHE A 132 -11.28 31.50 -31.24
CA PHE A 132 -11.68 30.46 -30.30
C PHE A 132 -11.14 29.09 -30.72
N ILE A 133 -11.39 28.67 -31.97
CA ILE A 133 -10.93 27.39 -32.51
C ILE A 133 -9.39 27.34 -32.50
N HIS A 134 -8.75 28.41 -32.97
CA HIS A 134 -7.29 28.50 -32.99
C HIS A 134 -6.71 28.31 -31.59
N ASN A 135 -7.14 29.10 -30.60
CA ASN A 135 -6.63 28.98 -29.24
C ASN A 135 -6.94 27.61 -28.60
N LEU A 136 -8.04 26.96 -28.98
CA LEU A 136 -8.40 25.63 -28.50
C LEU A 136 -7.42 24.56 -28.97
N GLU A 137 -6.91 24.66 -30.21
CA GLU A 137 -5.85 23.77 -30.74
C GLU A 137 -4.53 23.92 -29.99
N TYR A 138 -4.23 25.10 -29.44
CA TYR A 138 -3.02 25.38 -28.66
C TYR A 138 -3.18 25.18 -27.16
N LEU A 139 -4.37 24.80 -26.67
CA LEU A 139 -4.50 24.42 -25.27
C LEU A 139 -3.60 23.20 -25.05
N ASN A 140 -2.66 23.32 -24.10
CA ASN A 140 -1.69 22.29 -23.77
C ASN A 140 -2.39 21.15 -23.02
N MET A 141 -3.22 20.41 -23.75
CA MET A 141 -4.15 19.41 -23.27
C MET A 141 -3.98 18.17 -24.13
N HIS A 142 -3.94 17.00 -23.48
CA HIS A 142 -3.97 15.70 -24.16
C HIS A 142 -5.40 15.38 -24.65
N SER A 143 -6.02 16.29 -25.39
CA SER A 143 -7.38 16.16 -25.90
C SER A 143 -7.40 16.25 -27.41
N GLN A 144 -8.17 15.37 -28.05
CA GLN A 144 -8.33 15.33 -29.49
C GLN A 144 -9.71 15.86 -29.88
N ILE A 145 -9.74 16.78 -30.85
CA ILE A 145 -10.99 17.23 -31.46
C ILE A 145 -11.44 16.16 -32.46
N HIS A 146 -12.59 15.54 -32.20
CA HIS A 146 -13.16 14.48 -33.04
C HIS A 146 -14.04 15.02 -34.15
N SER A 147 -14.78 16.09 -33.87
CA SER A 147 -15.68 16.71 -34.85
C SER A 147 -15.81 18.21 -34.62
N ILE A 148 -15.90 18.93 -35.73
CA ILE A 148 -16.19 20.36 -35.81
C ILE A 148 -17.36 20.52 -36.77
N GLU A 149 -18.50 20.98 -36.26
CA GLU A 149 -19.66 21.36 -37.07
C GLU A 149 -19.84 22.87 -36.94
N LEU A 150 -19.99 23.54 -38.08
CA LEU A 150 -20.05 24.99 -38.13
C LEU A 150 -21.16 25.41 -39.09
N ASP A 151 -22.21 25.99 -38.52
CA ASP A 151 -23.40 26.42 -39.24
C ASP A 151 -23.50 27.94 -39.23
N ASN A 152 -23.76 28.54 -40.39
CA ASN A 152 -24.02 29.98 -40.45
C ASN A 152 -25.43 30.28 -39.94
N SER A 153 -25.54 31.08 -38.89
CA SER A 153 -26.81 31.65 -38.45
C SER A 153 -27.02 33.02 -39.13
N ARG A 154 -27.99 33.83 -38.66
CA ARG A 154 -28.26 35.13 -39.30
C ARG A 154 -27.12 36.13 -39.03
N ASN A 155 -26.77 36.95 -40.02
CA ASN A 155 -25.83 38.07 -39.93
C ASN A 155 -24.38 37.73 -39.54
N LEU A 156 -23.77 36.69 -40.14
CA LEU A 156 -22.38 36.25 -39.88
C LEU A 156 -22.10 35.78 -38.44
N ASN A 157 -23.16 35.52 -37.67
CA ASN A 157 -23.08 34.78 -36.44
C ASN A 157 -23.01 33.30 -36.80
N LEU A 158 -22.02 32.56 -36.29
CA LEU A 158 -21.92 31.12 -36.52
C LEU A 158 -22.36 30.38 -35.27
N HIS A 159 -22.92 29.20 -35.51
CA HIS A 159 -23.14 28.18 -34.51
C HIS A 159 -22.04 27.15 -34.65
N LEU A 160 -21.27 26.92 -33.60
CA LEU A 160 -20.17 25.96 -33.57
C LEU A 160 -20.50 24.86 -32.57
N LYS A 161 -20.40 23.61 -33.03
CA LYS A 161 -20.43 22.42 -32.16
C LYS A 161 -19.11 21.68 -32.28
N LEU A 162 -18.52 21.35 -31.13
CA LEU A 162 -17.29 20.58 -31.03
C LEU A 162 -17.51 19.34 -30.18
N ASN A 163 -16.87 18.25 -30.58
CA ASN A 163 -16.73 17.05 -29.76
C ASN A 163 -15.25 16.78 -29.48
N ILE A 164 -14.89 16.68 -28.22
CA ILE A 164 -13.51 16.59 -27.74
C ILE A 164 -13.41 15.40 -26.78
N SER A 165 -12.35 14.58 -26.88
CA SER A 165 -12.10 13.51 -25.90
C SER A 165 -10.62 13.29 -25.61
#